data_AF-A0A371DZ66-F1
#
_entry.id   AF-A0A371DZ66-F1
#
_cell.length_a   1.000
_cell.length_b   1.000
_cell.length_c   1.000
_cell.angle_alpha   90.00
_cell.angle_beta   90.00
_cell.angle_gamma   90.00
#
_symmetry.space_group_name_H-M   'P 1'
#
loop_
_entity.id
_entity.type
_entity.pdbx_description
1 polymer ?
#
loop_
_entity_poly.entity_id
_entity_poly.type
_entity_poly.pdbx_seq_one_letter_code
_entity_poly.pdbx_strand_id
1 'polypeptide(L)'
;MSVMLKKLIEDIHLNGDDKITSIIVDRIIGWALEVGSKLGIKGVLFWPASEVMFALQYNIPTLIQDAIIDSHDKCMYHISLTNFVWF
;
A
#
# COMPACT_ATOMS: atom_id res chain seq x y z
N MET A 1 9.76 -9.93 -9.12
CA MET A 1 8.40 -9.50 -9.52
C MET A 1 8.43 -8.20 -10.35
N SER A 2 9.32 -7.24 -10.03
CA SER A 2 9.47 -5.97 -10.76
C SER A 2 9.85 -6.06 -12.25
N VAL A 3 10.57 -7.11 -12.67
CA VAL A 3 11.03 -7.28 -14.06
C VAL A 3 9.88 -7.48 -15.05
N MET A 4 8.82 -8.20 -14.67
CA MET A 4 7.69 -8.46 -15.56
C MET A 4 6.86 -7.20 -15.79
N LEU A 5 6.63 -6.41 -14.73
CA LEU A 5 5.93 -5.13 -14.82
C LEU A 5 6.69 -4.15 -15.73
N LYS A 6 8.01 -4.07 -15.57
CA LYS A 6 8.86 -3.23 -16.43
C LYS A 6 8.70 -3.60 -17.91
N LYS A 7 8.82 -4.90 -18.23
CA LYS A 7 8.65 -5.41 -19.60
C LYS A 7 7.28 -5.09 -20.16
N LEU A 8 6.22 -5.30 -19.38
CA LEU A 8 4.85 -5.00 -19.81
C LEU A 8 4.69 -3.52 -20.18
N ILE A 9 5.24 -2.61 -19.38
CA ILE A 9 5.19 -1.17 -19.66
C ILE A 9 5.97 -0.83 -20.94
N GLU A 10 7.15 -1.42 -21.11
CA GLU A 10 7.98 -1.24 -22.32
C GLU A 10 7.26 -1.77 -23.56
N ASP A 11 6.66 -2.96 -23.48
CA ASP A 11 5.91 -3.58 -24.58
C ASP A 11 4.68 -2.75 -24.98
N ILE A 12 3.98 -2.15 -24.02
CA ILE A 12 2.86 -1.24 -24.30
C ILE A 12 3.35 0.02 -25.02
N HIS A 13 4.47 0.60 -24.59
CA HIS A 13 5.06 1.78 -25.23
C HIS A 13 5.63 1.52 -26.63
N LEU A 14 6.00 0.27 -26.93
CA LEU A 14 6.56 -0.13 -28.23
C LEU A 14 5.48 -0.54 -29.23
N ASN A 15 4.40 -1.19 -28.78
CA ASN A 15 3.38 -1.76 -29.65
C ASN A 15 2.12 -0.92 -29.79
N GLY A 16 1.96 0.15 -28.99
CA GLY A 16 0.82 1.04 -29.02
C GLY A 16 1.20 2.47 -29.39
N ASP A 17 0.26 3.20 -29.99
CA ASP A 17 0.38 4.66 -30.17
C ASP A 17 0.20 5.41 -28.84
N ASP A 18 -0.51 4.79 -27.88
CA ASP A 18 -0.78 5.34 -26.57
C ASP A 18 0.31 4.95 -25.55
N LYS A 19 0.85 5.94 -24.85
CA LYS A 19 1.85 5.76 -23.80
C LYS A 19 1.23 5.86 -22.41
N ILE A 20 1.72 5.04 -21.47
CA ILE A 20 1.34 5.13 -20.08
C ILE A 20 1.98 6.40 -19.49
N THR A 21 1.14 7.38 -19.16
CA THR A 21 1.57 8.66 -18.60
C THR A 21 1.58 8.68 -17.08
N SER A 22 0.81 7.80 -16.43
CA SER A 22 0.74 7.71 -14.96
C SER A 22 0.31 6.33 -14.47
N ILE A 23 0.72 5.97 -13.25
CA ILE A 23 0.33 4.73 -12.57
C ILE A 23 -0.30 5.01 -11.20
N ILE A 24 -1.35 4.26 -10.85
CA ILE A 24 -1.92 4.25 -9.50
C ILE A 24 -1.63 2.88 -8.92
N VAL A 25 -0.96 2.82 -7.78
CA VAL A 25 -0.55 1.55 -7.17
C VAL A 25 -1.11 1.43 -5.77
N ASP A 26 -1.56 0.23 -5.43
CA ASP A 26 -1.90 -0.11 -4.05
C ASP A 26 -0.63 -0.04 -3.18
N ARG A 27 -0.74 0.40 -1.92
CA ARG A 27 0.38 0.44 -0.97
C ARG A 27 1.10 -0.91 -0.84
N ILE A 28 0.38 -2.02 -0.84
CA ILE A 28 0.95 -3.38 -0.77
C ILE A 28 1.84 -3.64 -1.99
N ILE A 29 1.47 -3.08 -3.14
CA ILE A 29 2.21 -3.15 -4.41
C ILE A 29 3.03 -1.85 -4.60
N GLY A 30 3.41 -1.17 -3.51
CA GLY A 30 4.13 0.11 -3.56
C GLY A 30 5.46 0.03 -4.31
N TRP A 31 6.07 -1.16 -4.41
CA TRP A 31 7.27 -1.39 -5.22
C TRP A 31 7.07 -1.08 -6.72
N ALA A 32 5.84 -1.14 -7.22
CA ALA A 32 5.53 -0.80 -8.61
C ALA A 32 5.72 0.70 -8.89
N LEU A 33 5.60 1.55 -7.86
CA LEU A 33 5.88 2.98 -7.99
C LEU A 33 7.35 3.24 -8.34
N GLU A 34 8.27 2.48 -7.74
CA GLU A 34 9.70 2.57 -8.04
C GLU A 34 10.00 2.13 -9.47
N VAL A 35 9.33 1.09 -9.96
CA VAL A 35 9.44 0.64 -11.36
C VAL A 35 8.97 1.73 -12.33
N GLY A 36 7.81 2.34 -12.08
CA GLY A 36 7.31 3.45 -12.88
C GLY A 36 8.24 4.67 -12.83
N SER A 37 8.76 5.02 -11.65
CA SER A 37 9.71 6.12 -11.48
C SER A 37 10.99 5.93 -12.29
N LYS A 38 11.52 4.70 -12.36
CA LYS A 38 12.69 4.35 -13.19
C LYS A 38 12.43 4.50 -14.69
N LEU A 39 11.16 4.44 -15.09
CA LEU A 39 10.72 4.64 -16.48
C LEU A 39 10.23 6.07 -16.76
N GLY A 40 10.35 6.99 -15.78
CA GLY A 40 9.91 8.37 -15.92
C GLY A 40 8.38 8.57 -15.86
N ILE A 41 7.64 7.57 -15.38
CA ILE A 41 6.18 7.60 -15.27
C ILE A 41 5.79 8.15 -13.90
N LYS A 42 4.88 9.13 -13.89
CA LYS A 42 4.35 9.67 -12.63
C LYS A 42 3.50 8.61 -11.94
N GLY A 43 3.58 8.49 -10.63
CA GLY A 43 2.73 7.55 -9.94
C GLY A 43 2.25 8.05 -8.60
N VAL A 44 1.12 7.51 -8.17
CA VAL A 44 0.51 7.79 -6.87
C VAL A 44 0.23 6.49 -6.14
N LEU A 45 0.37 6.55 -4.83
CA LEU A 45 0.09 5.44 -3.94
C LEU A 45 -1.33 5.57 -3.40
N PHE A 46 -2.07 4.47 -3.45
CA PHE A 46 -3.45 4.38 -3.01
C PHE A 46 -3.59 3.28 -1.96
N TRP A 47 -4.48 3.49 -0.99
CA TRP A 47 -4.82 2.48 0.01
C TRP A 47 -6.34 2.29 0.00
N PRO A 48 -6.85 1.20 -0.59
CA PRO A 48 -8.29 0.95 -0.68
C PRO A 48 -8.91 0.52 0.65
N ALA A 49 -8.09 0.07 1.62
CA ALA A 49 -8.58 -0.37 2.91
C ALA A 49 -8.86 0.84 3.84
N SER A 50 -9.62 0.58 4.91
CA SER A 50 -9.98 1.59 5.90
C SER A 50 -8.73 2.27 6.49
N GLU A 51 -8.80 3.58 6.68
CA GLU A 51 -7.78 4.35 7.39
C GLU A 51 -7.62 3.86 8.84
N VAL A 52 -8.73 3.49 9.49
CA VAL A 52 -8.70 2.92 10.85
C VAL A 52 -7.92 1.61 10.88
N MET A 53 -8.11 0.77 9.85
CA MET A 53 -7.36 -0.46 9.70
C MET A 53 -5.87 -0.19 9.48
N PHE A 54 -5.53 0.88 8.75
CA PHE A 54 -4.15 1.30 8.55
C PHE A 54 -3.50 1.83 9.84
N ALA A 55 -4.19 2.69 10.58
CA ALA A 55 -3.73 3.20 11.87
C ALA A 55 -3.53 2.08 12.88
N LEU A 56 -4.43 1.09 12.92
CA LEU A 56 -4.28 -0.10 13.74
C LEU A 56 -3.00 -0.87 13.38
N GLN A 57 -2.80 -1.18 12.09
CA GLN A 57 -1.61 -1.90 11.62
C GLN A 57 -0.31 -1.16 11.94
N TYR A 58 -0.30 0.16 11.77
CA TYR A 58 0.89 0.98 12.03
C TYR A 58 1.27 1.00 13.53
N ASN A 59 0.26 0.96 14.40
CA ASN A 59 0.46 1.00 15.85
C ASN A 59 0.63 -0.40 16.47
N ILE A 60 0.66 -1.50 15.71
CA ILE A 60 0.85 -2.86 16.25
C ILE A 60 2.02 -2.94 17.26
N PRO A 61 3.23 -2.40 16.98
CA PRO A 61 4.33 -2.47 17.94
C PRO A 61 4.00 -1.79 19.28
N THR A 62 3.36 -0.62 19.23
CA THR A 62 2.90 0.12 20.41
C THR A 62 1.81 -0.64 21.16
N LEU A 63 0.85 -1.22 20.43
CA LEU A 63 -0.24 -2.00 21.02
C LEU A 63 0.25 -3.29 21.69
N ILE A 64 1.32 -3.90 21.18
CA ILE A 64 2.01 -5.03 21.82
C ILE A 64 2.73 -4.55 23.08
N GLN A 65 3.45 -3.42 23.00
CA GLN A 65 4.14 -2.83 24.15
C GLN A 65 3.18 -2.49 25.28
N ASP A 66 2.00 -1.98 24.94
CA ASP A 66 0.94 -1.63 25.90
C ASP A 66 0.13 -2.86 26.37
N ALA A 67 0.51 -4.06 25.96
CA ALA A 67 -0.15 -5.33 26.26
C ALA A 67 -1.65 -5.38 25.88
N ILE A 68 -2.05 -4.58 24.88
CA ILE A 68 -3.42 -4.56 24.35
C ILE A 68 -3.64 -5.74 23.40
N ILE A 69 -2.61 -6.11 22.62
CA ILE A 69 -2.59 -7.27 21.72
C ILE A 69 -1.36 -8.14 22.01
N ASP A 70 -1.48 -9.47 21.91
CA ASP A 70 -0.32 -10.36 21.98
C ASP A 70 0.46 -10.35 20.66
N SER A 71 1.77 -10.57 20.75
CA SER A 71 2.71 -10.86 19.66
C SER A 71 2.32 -12.04 18.76
N HIS A 72 1.37 -12.88 19.19
CA HIS A 72 0.79 -13.98 18.40
C HIS A 72 -0.58 -13.63 17.80
N ASP A 73 -0.85 -12.35 17.55
CA ASP A 73 -2.09 -11.81 16.97
C ASP A 73 -3.38 -12.17 17.72
N LYS A 74 -3.26 -12.62 18.98
CA LYS A 74 -4.43 -12.81 19.85
C LYS A 74 -4.76 -11.49 20.53
N CYS A 75 -5.89 -10.90 20.16
CA CYS A 75 -6.45 -9.76 20.89
C CYS A 75 -6.81 -10.20 22.31
N MET A 76 -6.17 -9.59 23.31
CA MET A 76 -6.45 -9.85 24.73
C MET A 76 -7.66 -9.03 25.22
N TYR A 77 -8.02 -7.95 24.52
CA TYR A 77 -9.17 -7.09 24.80
C TYR A 77 -9.92 -6.69 23.52
N HIS A 78 -11.23 -6.39 23.65
CA HIS A 78 -12.07 -5.92 22.54
C HIS A 78 -11.82 -4.42 22.28
N ILE A 79 -11.17 -4.10 21.17
CA ILE A 79 -10.96 -2.70 20.74
C ILE A 79 -12.24 -2.19 20.06
N SER A 80 -12.96 -1.26 20.72
CA SER A 80 -14.09 -0.56 20.10
C SER A 80 -13.58 0.45 19.08
N LEU A 81 -14.00 0.29 17.82
CA LEU A 81 -13.55 1.06 16.66
C LEU A 81 -14.17 2.47 16.56
N THR A 82 -14.77 2.97 17.64
CA THR A 82 -15.61 4.19 17.62
C THR A 82 -14.85 5.50 17.78
N ASN A 83 -13.56 5.48 18.14
CA ASN A 83 -12.80 6.68 18.51
C ASN A 83 -11.78 7.19 17.48
N PHE A 84 -11.72 6.61 16.27
CA PHE A 84 -10.78 7.03 15.21
C PHE A 84 -11.50 7.63 14.00
N VAL A 85 -12.53 8.44 14.24
CA VAL A 85 -13.22 9.22 13.20
C VAL A 85 -13.00 10.71 13.46
N TRP A 86 -11.86 11.23 13.01
CA TRP A 86 -11.69 12.66 12.74
C TRP A 86 -10.71 12.81 11.56
N PHE A 87 -11.27 13.12 10.39
CA PHE A 87 -10.63 14.01 9.43
C PHE A 87 -10.78 15.45 9.93
#